data_AF-A0A6A6YPS8-F1
#
_entry.id   AF-A0A6A6YPS8-F1
#
_cell.length_a   1.000
_cell.length_b   1.000
_cell.length_c   1.000
_cell.angle_alpha   90.00
_cell.angle_beta   90.00
_cell.angle_gamma   90.00
#
_symmetry.space_group_name_H-M   'P 1'
#
loop_
_entity.id
_entity.type
_entity.pdbx_description
1 polymer ?
#
loop_
_entity_poly.entity_id
_entity_poly.type
_entity_poly.pdbx_seq_one_letter_code
_entity_poly.pdbx_strand_id
1 'polypeptide(L)'
;MLWKARAGPNIVQILGHKQNFPGHGDQTLFLEYCSHGDLVDYKNYVRRRDAILHVPEELVWHVFIQLSEALDFLHNGPRGAERDDWMPITHWDIKPTNILISSGRTDMCPQIKLADFSRSSIPELLKSHTSIT
;
A
#
# COMPACT_ATOMS: atom_id res chain seq x y z
N MET A 1 8.86 3.64 10.60
CA MET A 1 8.22 4.08 9.34
C MET A 1 6.87 3.42 9.15
N LEU A 2 6.81 2.10 8.92
CA LEU A 2 5.55 1.34 8.72
C LEU A 2 4.48 1.57 9.81
N TRP A 3 4.86 1.68 11.09
CA TRP A 3 3.90 1.92 12.17
C TRP A 3 3.16 3.26 12.07
N LYS A 4 3.78 4.31 11.50
CA LYS A 4 3.13 5.61 11.25
C LYS A 4 2.15 5.51 10.06
N ALA A 5 2.51 4.70 9.06
CA ALA A 5 1.71 4.51 7.86
C ALA A 5 0.43 3.68 8.09
N ARG A 6 0.33 2.92 9.18
CA ARG A 6 -0.75 1.96 9.46
C ARG A 6 -2.17 2.56 9.47
N ALA A 7 -2.29 3.86 9.71
CA ALA A 7 -3.57 4.56 9.82
C ALA A 7 -4.03 5.19 8.50
N GLY A 8 -3.22 5.09 7.44
CA GLY A 8 -3.52 5.72 6.17
C GLY A 8 -4.62 5.01 5.39
N PRO A 9 -5.43 5.76 4.62
CA PRO A 9 -6.37 5.16 3.69
C PRO A 9 -5.61 4.35 2.64
N ASN A 10 -6.21 3.25 2.19
CA ASN A 10 -5.68 2.43 1.10
C ASN A 10 -4.23 1.95 1.29
N ILE A 11 -3.77 1.81 2.54
CA ILE A 11 -2.50 1.17 2.92
C ILE A 11 -2.81 -0.15 3.61
N VAL A 12 -2.03 -1.20 3.32
CA VAL A 12 -2.19 -2.50 3.98
C VAL A 12 -1.98 -2.37 5.50
N GLN A 13 -2.96 -2.82 6.27
CA GLN A 13 -2.92 -2.74 7.73
C GLN A 13 -1.98 -3.80 8.32
N ILE A 14 -1.17 -3.36 9.29
CA ILE A 14 -0.38 -4.26 10.14
C ILE A 14 -1.24 -4.66 11.32
N LEU A 15 -1.58 -5.95 11.40
CA LEU A 15 -2.35 -6.54 12.49
C LEU A 15 -1.47 -6.86 13.71
N GLY A 16 -0.18 -7.13 13.49
CA GLY A 16 0.77 -7.42 14.55
C GLY A 16 2.14 -7.81 14.03
N HIS A 17 3.04 -8.10 14.96
CA HIS A 17 4.37 -8.62 14.67
C HIS A 17 4.77 -9.67 15.70
N LYS A 18 5.64 -10.60 15.32
CA LYS A 18 6.18 -11.63 16.22
C LYS A 18 7.64 -11.90 15.89
N GLN A 19 8.46 -11.90 16.93
CA GLN A 19 9.88 -12.28 16.84
C GLN A 19 10.03 -13.78 17.02
N ASN A 20 11.11 -14.34 16.49
CA ASN A 20 11.44 -15.77 16.58
C ASN A 20 10.31 -16.68 16.07
N PHE A 21 9.66 -16.26 14.98
CA PHE A 21 8.61 -17.01 14.32
C PHE A 21 8.72 -16.83 12.80
N PRO A 22 8.62 -17.91 11.99
CA PRO A 22 8.49 -19.30 12.40
C PRO A 22 9.78 -19.90 12.98
N GLY A 23 10.95 -19.31 12.70
CA GLY A 23 12.26 -19.74 13.22
C GLY A 23 12.93 -18.71 14.13
N HIS A 24 14.01 -19.12 14.79
CA HIS A 24 14.81 -18.23 15.65
C HIS A 24 15.53 -17.17 14.82
N GLY A 25 15.45 -15.90 15.23
CA GLY A 25 15.99 -14.76 14.49
C GLY A 25 14.99 -14.13 13.50
N ASP A 26 13.90 -14.81 13.16
CA ASP A 26 12.91 -14.28 12.22
C ASP A 26 12.07 -13.15 12.84
N GLN A 27 11.67 -12.20 11.99
CA GLN A 27 10.70 -11.16 12.31
C GLN A 27 9.50 -11.32 11.37
N THR A 28 8.37 -11.78 11.92
CA THR A 28 7.14 -11.96 11.15
C THR A 28 6.20 -10.79 11.36
N LEU A 29 5.67 -10.25 10.25
CA LEU A 29 4.56 -9.30 10.25
C LEU A 29 3.27 -10.03 9.89
N PHE A 30 2.19 -9.71 10.61
CA PHE A 30 0.85 -10.12 10.26
C PHE A 30 0.15 -8.93 9.62
N LEU A 31 -0.33 -9.12 8.38
CA LEU A 31 -0.99 -8.09 7.59
C LEU A 31 -2.46 -8.45 7.36
N GLU A 32 -3.30 -7.45 7.09
CA GLU A 32 -4.67 -7.71 6.65
C GLU A 32 -4.68 -8.55 5.36
N TYR A 33 -5.66 -9.44 5.26
CA TYR A 33 -5.78 -10.31 4.09
C TYR A 33 -6.57 -9.63 2.97
N CYS A 34 -5.94 -9.47 1.81
CA CYS A 34 -6.55 -8.93 0.60
C CYS A 34 -7.02 -10.09 -0.30
N SER A 35 -8.33 -10.34 -0.30
CA SER A 35 -8.93 -11.58 -0.83
C SER A 35 -8.80 -11.82 -2.32
N HIS A 36 -8.44 -10.80 -3.11
CA HIS A 36 -8.37 -10.90 -4.57
C HIS A 36 -6.94 -10.82 -5.13
N GLY A 37 -5.94 -11.03 -4.27
CA GLY A 37 -4.53 -10.98 -4.67
C GLY A 37 -4.09 -9.57 -5.01
N ASP A 38 -3.19 -9.45 -5.98
CA ASP A 38 -2.69 -8.17 -6.46
C ASP A 38 -3.43 -7.67 -7.72
N LEU A 39 -3.04 -6.50 -8.24
CA LEU A 39 -3.69 -5.92 -9.42
C LEU A 39 -3.47 -6.75 -10.70
N VAL A 40 -2.41 -7.57 -10.77
CA VAL A 40 -2.18 -8.52 -11.86
C VAL A 40 -3.19 -9.66 -11.79
N ASP A 41 -3.37 -10.24 -10.60
CA ASP A 41 -4.37 -11.28 -10.35
C ASP A 41 -5.77 -10.75 -10.65
N TYR A 42 -6.08 -9.56 -10.15
CA TYR A 42 -7.38 -8.93 -10.31
C TYR A 42 -7.74 -8.65 -11.77
N LYS A 43 -6.79 -8.11 -12.54
CA LYS A 43 -6.95 -7.92 -13.99
C LYS A 43 -7.31 -9.25 -14.67
N ASN A 44 -6.64 -10.33 -14.31
CA ASN A 44 -6.91 -11.65 -14.90
C ASN A 44 -8.28 -12.19 -14.50
N TYR A 45 -8.70 -11.94 -13.25
CA TYR A 45 -10.02 -12.29 -12.75
C TYR A 45 -11.14 -11.56 -13.51
N VAL A 46 -11.07 -10.22 -13.62
CA VAL A 46 -12.08 -9.41 -14.34
C VAL A 46 -12.21 -9.84 -15.81
N ARG A 47 -11.08 -10.07 -16.49
CA ARG A 47 -11.08 -10.53 -17.89
C ARG A 47 -11.77 -11.88 -18.08
N ARG A 48 -11.61 -12.80 -17.13
CA ARG A 48 -12.24 -14.14 -17.21
C ARG A 48 -13.71 -14.10 -16.85
N ARG A 49 -14.09 -13.35 -15.82
CA ARG A 49 -15.44 -13.31 -15.27
C ARG A 49 -16.43 -12.62 -16.22
N ASP A 50 -16.04 -11.45 -16.73
CA ASP A 50 -16.95 -10.59 -17.50
C ASP A 50 -16.73 -10.73 -19.03
N ALA A 51 -15.84 -11.64 -19.45
CA ALA A 51 -15.40 -11.81 -20.84
C ALA A 51 -14.93 -10.50 -21.51
N ILE A 52 -14.50 -9.52 -20.71
CA ILE A 52 -14.08 -8.22 -21.21
C ILE A 52 -12.66 -8.33 -21.77
N LEU A 53 -12.49 -7.93 -23.03
CA LEU A 53 -11.21 -7.95 -23.74
C LEU A 53 -10.22 -6.91 -23.20
N HIS A 54 -10.74 -5.79 -22.68
CA HIS A 54 -9.99 -4.64 -22.19
C HIS A 54 -10.40 -4.27 -20.77
N VAL A 55 -9.49 -3.67 -20.00
CA VAL A 55 -9.84 -3.12 -18.68
C VAL A 55 -10.67 -1.86 -18.90
N PRO A 56 -11.88 -1.74 -18.30
CA PRO A 56 -12.68 -0.52 -18.42
C PRO A 56 -11.95 0.68 -17.82
N GLU A 57 -12.09 1.84 -18.45
CA GLU A 57 -11.41 3.07 -18.04
C GLU A 57 -11.83 3.50 -16.62
N GLU A 58 -13.10 3.30 -16.27
CA GLU A 58 -13.66 3.62 -14.97
C GLU A 58 -12.94 2.87 -13.84
N LEU A 59 -12.58 1.60 -14.09
CA LEU A 59 -11.82 0.80 -13.14
C LEU A 59 -10.39 1.35 -12.96
N VAL A 60 -9.76 1.81 -14.04
CA VAL A 60 -8.43 2.46 -13.99
C VAL A 60 -8.50 3.71 -13.13
N TRP A 61 -9.48 4.58 -13.37
CA TRP A 61 -9.68 5.79 -12.58
C TRP A 61 -9.97 5.48 -11.10
N HIS A 62 -10.79 4.48 -10.83
CA HIS A 62 -11.13 4.06 -9.47
C HIS A 62 -9.89 3.60 -8.67
N VAL A 63 -8.99 2.84 -9.31
CA VAL A 63 -7.72 2.42 -8.70
C VAL A 63 -6.78 3.61 -8.53
N PHE A 64 -6.67 4.47 -9.54
CA PHE A 64 -5.76 5.63 -9.53
C PHE A 64 -6.09 6.63 -8.42
N ILE A 65 -7.37 6.90 -8.18
CA ILE A 65 -7.83 7.80 -7.11
C ILE A 65 -7.41 7.25 -5.74
N GLN A 66 -7.71 5.99 -5.45
CA GLN A 66 -7.35 5.38 -4.16
C GLN A 66 -5.83 5.30 -3.94
N LEU A 67 -5.06 5.00 -5.00
CA LEU A 67 -3.61 5.02 -4.92
C LEU A 67 -3.08 6.43 -4.64
N SER A 68 -3.68 7.44 -5.27
CA SER A 68 -3.34 8.85 -5.05
C SER A 68 -3.65 9.29 -3.61
N GLU A 69 -4.74 8.82 -3.01
CA GLU A 69 -5.06 9.04 -1.59
C GLU A 69 -4.02 8.39 -0.65
N ALA A 70 -3.57 7.17 -0.96
CA ALA A 70 -2.50 6.51 -0.20
C ALA A 70 -1.19 7.33 -0.27
N LEU A 71 -0.83 7.82 -1.46
CA LEU A 71 0.37 8.62 -1.66
C LEU A 71 0.26 10.01 -1.02
N ASP A 72 -0.91 10.65 -1.09
CA ASP A 72 -1.17 11.91 -0.39
C ASP A 72 -0.96 11.73 1.11
N PHE A 73 -1.50 10.67 1.70
CA PHE A 73 -1.28 10.36 3.10
C PHE A 73 0.20 10.10 3.42
N LEU A 74 0.92 9.32 2.61
CA LEU A 74 2.33 9.03 2.85
C LEU A 74 3.20 10.30 2.77
N HIS A 75 2.96 11.16 1.79
CA HIS A 75 3.76 12.36 1.56
C HIS A 75 3.39 13.51 2.49
N ASN A 76 2.10 13.70 2.78
CA ASN A 76 1.62 14.89 3.48
C ASN A 76 1.09 14.62 4.90
N GLY A 77 0.89 13.35 5.25
CA GLY A 77 0.39 12.92 6.54
C GLY A 77 -1.15 12.90 6.66
N PRO A 78 -1.66 12.56 7.85
CA PRO A 78 -3.08 12.68 8.15
C PRO A 78 -3.54 14.13 8.06
N ARG A 79 -4.84 14.33 7.79
CA ARG A 79 -5.46 15.66 7.85
C ARG A 79 -5.71 16.05 9.31
N GLY A 80 -5.40 17.29 9.67
CA GLY A 80 -5.67 17.85 11.01
C GLY A 80 -4.44 17.90 11.92
N ALA A 81 -4.68 17.92 13.24
CA ALA A 81 -3.65 18.17 14.25
C ALA A 81 -2.52 17.12 14.30
N GLU A 82 -2.74 15.91 13.78
CA GLU A 82 -1.72 14.85 13.70
C GLU A 82 -0.63 15.12 12.64
N ARG A 83 -0.76 16.20 11.86
CA ARG A 83 0.17 16.56 10.78
C ARG A 83 1.50 17.12 11.28
N ASP A 84 1.53 17.79 12.43
CA ASP A 84 2.68 18.60 12.86
C ASP A 84 3.95 17.75 13.11
N ASP A 85 3.81 16.46 13.42
CA ASP A 85 4.91 15.51 13.61
C ASP A 85 5.09 14.51 12.44
N TRP A 86 4.44 14.78 11.30
CA TRP A 86 4.53 13.90 10.13
C TRP A 86 5.84 14.16 9.37
N MET A 87 6.53 13.07 9.04
CA MET A 87 7.67 13.11 8.12
C MET A 87 7.25 12.43 6.82
N PRO A 88 7.44 13.06 5.65
CA PRO A 88 7.09 12.47 4.37
C PRO A 88 7.71 11.08 4.20
N ILE A 89 6.91 10.12 3.75
CA ILE A 89 7.35 8.76 3.45
C ILE A 89 7.26 8.56 1.94
N THR A 90 8.37 8.19 1.30
CA THR A 90 8.38 7.79 -0.10
C THR A 90 8.37 6.27 -0.20
N HIS A 91 7.46 5.70 -1.00
CA HIS A 91 7.29 4.24 -1.12
C HIS A 91 8.42 3.55 -1.89
N TRP A 92 8.88 4.17 -3.00
CA TRP A 92 9.92 3.71 -3.93
C TRP A 92 9.67 2.44 -4.75
N ASP A 93 8.62 1.66 -4.47
CA ASP A 93 8.35 0.41 -5.20
C ASP A 93 6.88 0.26 -5.62
N ILE A 94 6.34 1.30 -6.26
CA ILE A 94 4.96 1.29 -6.77
C ILE A 94 4.93 0.49 -8.06
N LYS A 95 4.26 -0.67 -8.02
CA LYS A 95 4.06 -1.57 -9.16
C LYS A 95 2.80 -2.40 -8.94
N PRO A 96 2.20 -3.01 -9.99
CA PRO A 96 0.94 -3.75 -9.87
C PRO A 96 0.93 -4.84 -8.80
N THR A 97 2.05 -5.54 -8.58
CA THR A 97 2.15 -6.62 -7.57
C THR A 97 2.15 -6.11 -6.13
N ASN A 98 2.38 -4.81 -5.92
CA ASN A 98 2.38 -4.16 -4.62
C ASN A 98 1.08 -3.39 -4.36
N ILE A 99 0.08 -3.56 -5.24
CA ILE A 99 -1.28 -3.02 -5.09
C ILE A 99 -2.20 -4.20 -4.89
N LEU A 100 -2.56 -4.45 -3.64
CA LEU A 100 -3.42 -5.57 -3.25
C LEU A 100 -4.89 -5.18 -3.34
N ILE A 101 -5.75 -6.16 -3.63
CA ILE A 101 -7.19 -5.94 -3.78
C ILE A 101 -7.95 -6.66 -2.66
N SER A 102 -8.61 -5.86 -1.82
CA SER A 102 -9.54 -6.37 -0.82
C SER A 102 -10.97 -6.41 -1.39
N SER A 103 -11.92 -6.94 -0.61
CA SER A 103 -13.32 -6.99 -1.04
C SER A 103 -13.90 -5.57 -1.17
N GLY A 104 -14.33 -5.22 -2.38
CA GLY A 104 -15.03 -3.96 -2.68
C GLY A 104 -16.55 -4.10 -2.62
N ARG A 105 -17.26 -3.03 -3.00
CA ARG A 105 -18.73 -3.07 -3.16
C ARG A 105 -19.15 -3.92 -4.36
N THR A 106 -18.37 -3.85 -5.43
CA THR A 106 -18.55 -4.56 -6.70
C THR A 106 -17.18 -4.84 -7.32
N ASP A 107 -17.12 -5.72 -8.32
CA ASP A 107 -15.88 -5.97 -9.09
C ASP A 107 -15.40 -4.71 -9.85
N MET A 108 -16.28 -3.74 -10.09
CA MET A 108 -15.95 -2.45 -10.73
C MET A 108 -15.55 -1.36 -9.73
N CYS A 109 -15.70 -1.61 -8.44
CA CYS A 109 -15.32 -0.71 -7.36
C CYS A 109 -14.52 -1.46 -6.28
N PRO A 110 -13.35 -2.03 -6.64
CA PRO A 110 -12.49 -2.71 -5.69
C PRO A 110 -11.91 -1.74 -4.67
N GLN A 111 -11.66 -2.24 -3.47
CA GLN A 111 -10.85 -1.54 -2.49
C GLN A 111 -9.39 -1.94 -2.67
N ILE A 112 -8.51 -0.96 -2.85
CA ILE A 112 -7.08 -1.23 -3.05
C ILE A 112 -6.29 -0.96 -1.78
N LYS A 113 -5.17 -1.67 -1.62
CA LYS A 113 -4.23 -1.52 -0.51
C LYS A 113 -2.82 -1.50 -1.06
N LEU A 114 -2.12 -0.37 -0.92
CA LEU A 114 -0.69 -0.26 -1.20
C LEU A 114 0.07 -1.07 -0.14
N ALA A 115 0.96 -1.95 -0.62
CA ALA A 115 1.72 -2.89 0.18
C ALA A 115 3.21 -2.86 -0.16
N ASP A 116 4.00 -3.60 0.63
CA ASP A 116 5.45 -3.77 0.47
C ASP A 116 6.28 -2.47 0.59
N PHE A 117 6.46 -2.06 1.84
CA PHE A 117 7.25 -0.88 2.22
C PHE A 117 8.74 -1.21 2.45
N SER A 118 9.23 -2.34 1.93
CA SER A 118 10.63 -2.79 2.15
C SER A 118 11.67 -1.80 1.62
N ARG A 119 11.30 -1.00 0.59
CA ARG A 119 12.15 0.03 -0.02
C ARG A 119 11.79 1.45 0.39
N SER A 120 10.82 1.61 1.30
CA SER A 120 10.34 2.94 1.68
C SER A 120 11.34 3.70 2.54
N SER A 121 11.29 5.03 2.44
CA SER A 121 12.22 5.90 3.16
C SER A 121 11.57 7.19 3.62
N ILE A 122 12.17 7.82 4.65
CA ILE A 122 11.93 9.23 4.98
C ILE A 122 13.09 10.03 4.38
N PRO A 123 12.87 10.86 3.34
CA PRO A 123 13.93 11.58 2.63
C PRO A 123 14.81 12.45 3.54
N GLU A 124 14.24 13.07 4.58
CA GLU A 124 14.97 13.91 5.53
C GLU A 124 15.98 13.11 6.35
N LEU A 125 15.67 11.84 6.69
CA LEU A 125 16.60 10.95 7.41
C LEU A 125 17.68 10.37 6.48
N LEU A 126 17.42 10.27 5.19
CA LEU A 126 18.44 9.85 4.21
C LEU A 126 19.52 10.92 4.04
N LYS A 127 19.13 12.21 4.04
CA LYS A 127 20.07 13.34 3.91
C LYS A 127 21.04 13.42 5.09
N SER A 128 20.58 13.14 6.31
CA SER A 128 21.46 13.15 7.50
C SER A 128 22.56 12.08 7.48
N HIS A 129 22.40 11.01 6.71
CA HIS A 129 23.43 9.96 6.57
C HIS A 129 24.40 10.20 5.41
N THR A 130 24.09 11.13 4.51
CA THR A 130 24.94 11.46 3.34
C THR A 130 25.79 12.72 3.53
N SER A 131 25.62 13.47 4.63
CA SER A 131 26.43 14.67 4.94
C SER A 131 27.68 14.40 5.80
N ILE A 132 28.11 13.14 5.93
CA ILE A 132 29.39 12.77 6.56
C ILE A 132 30.36 12.31 5.47
N THR A 133 30.81 13.24 4.63
CA THR A 133 31.99 13.10 3.75
C THR A 133 32.56 14.47 3.46
#